data_AF-A0AAV3GSU4-F1
#
_entry.id   AF-A0AAV3GSU4-F1
#
_cell.length_a   1.000
_cell.length_b   1.000
_cell.length_c   1.000
_cell.angle_alpha   90.00
_cell.angle_beta   90.00
_cell.angle_gamma   90.00
#
_symmetry.space_group_name_H-M   'P 1'
#
loop_
_entity.id
_entity.type
_entity.pdbx_description
1 polymer ?
#
loop_
_entity_poly.entity_id
_entity_poly.type
_entity_poly.pdbx_seq_one_letter_code
_entity_poly.pdbx_strand_id
1 'polypeptide(L)'
;MKKIDLINMIGMLIGILVNIVIFTDWLGVLFSNLIPILIIGICGIILSILELFESRNTMNRIFACIILIVNLLPMVYFTFLYFALG
;
A
#
# COMPACT_ATOMS: atom_id res chain seq x y z
N MET A 1 -10.49 -16.06 18.84
CA MET A 1 -9.84 -15.55 17.62
C MET A 1 -9.37 -14.13 17.91
N LYS A 2 -8.07 -13.84 17.82
CA LYS A 2 -7.56 -12.47 18.00
C LYS A 2 -8.04 -11.64 16.79
N LYS A 3 -8.75 -10.54 17.03
CA LYS A 3 -9.30 -9.70 15.97
C LYS A 3 -8.16 -9.01 15.23
N ILE A 4 -8.23 -9.01 13.90
CA ILE A 4 -7.43 -8.16 13.05
C ILE A 4 -8.02 -6.76 13.18
N ASP A 5 -7.17 -5.77 13.43
CA ASP A 5 -7.63 -4.39 13.57
C ASP A 5 -8.14 -3.82 12.25
N LEU A 6 -9.16 -2.98 12.33
CA LEU A 6 -9.80 -2.36 11.16
C LEU A 6 -8.77 -1.60 10.30
N ILE A 7 -7.77 -1.00 10.94
CA ILE A 7 -6.66 -0.30 10.29
C ILE A 7 -5.89 -1.24 9.36
N ASN A 8 -5.64 -2.48 9.79
CA ASN A 8 -4.96 -3.49 8.97
C ASN A 8 -5.83 -3.89 7.76
N MET A 9 -7.13 -4.07 7.95
CA MET A 9 -8.04 -4.34 6.83
C MET A 9 -8.05 -3.21 5.80
N ILE A 10 -8.15 -1.97 6.26
CA ILE A 10 -8.17 -0.77 5.40
C ILE A 10 -6.84 -0.64 4.66
N GLY A 11 -5.71 -0.74 5.36
CA GLY A 11 -4.38 -0.64 4.75
C GLY A 11 -4.14 -1.72 3.69
N MET A 12 -4.62 -2.94 3.93
CA MET A 12 -4.54 -4.03 2.95
C MET A 12 -5.40 -3.75 1.71
N LEU A 13 -6.64 -3.29 1.88
CA LEU A 13 -7.52 -2.93 0.78
C LEU A 13 -6.94 -1.80 -0.07
N ILE A 14 -6.39 -0.76 0.58
CA ILE A 14 -5.70 0.35 -0.09
C ILE A 14 -4.55 -0.20 -0.94
N GLY A 15 -3.69 -1.03 -0.35
CA GLY A 15 -2.54 -1.59 -1.05
C GLY A 15 -2.93 -2.41 -2.27
N ILE A 16 -3.91 -3.30 -2.12
CA ILE A 16 -4.41 -4.13 -3.24
C ILE A 16 -4.98 -3.24 -4.35
N LEU A 17 -5.82 -2.26 -4.01
CA LEU A 17 -6.42 -1.35 -4.99
C LEU A 17 -5.36 -0.58 -5.76
N VAL A 18 -4.39 0.02 -5.06
CA VAL A 18 -3.29 0.77 -5.69
C VAL A 18 -2.47 -0.12 -6.62
N ASN A 19 -2.16 -1.36 -6.21
CA ASN A 19 -1.43 -2.30 -7.06
C ASN A 19 -2.23 -2.70 -8.30
N ILE A 20 -3.52 -2.99 -8.16
CA ILE A 20 -4.39 -3.29 -9.31
C ILE A 20 -4.39 -2.11 -10.27
N VAL A 21 -4.62 -0.89 -9.78
CA VAL A 21 -4.65 0.31 -10.62
C VAL A 21 -3.35 0.54 -11.39
N ILE A 22 -2.20 0.29 -10.76
CA ILE A 22 -0.88 0.58 -11.34
C ILE A 22 -0.41 -0.53 -12.28
N PHE A 23 -0.62 -1.80 -11.90
CA PHE A 23 -0.12 -2.95 -12.64
C PHE A 23 -1.12 -3.51 -13.64
N THR A 24 -2.38 -3.06 -13.60
CA THR A 24 -3.39 -3.41 -14.58
C THR A 24 -4.01 -2.13 -15.15
N ASP A 25 -4.13 -2.05 -16.48
CA ASP A 25 -4.78 -0.92 -17.18
C ASP A 25 -6.28 -0.76 -16.86
N TRP A 26 -6.82 -1.55 -15.91
CA TRP A 26 -8.22 -1.52 -15.48
C TRP A 26 -8.73 -0.12 -15.13
N LEU A 27 -7.87 0.74 -14.59
CA LEU A 27 -8.24 2.08 -14.16
C LEU A 27 -7.50 3.20 -14.90
N GLY A 28 -6.75 2.87 -15.96
CA GLY A 28 -6.12 3.86 -16.85
C GLY A 28 -7.13 4.80 -17.52
N VAL A 29 -8.41 4.41 -17.56
CA VAL A 29 -9.53 5.23 -18.05
C VAL A 29 -10.07 6.20 -16.98
N LEU A 30 -10.00 5.83 -15.69
CA LEU A 30 -10.56 6.63 -14.59
C LEU A 30 -9.56 7.62 -13.99
N PHE A 31 -8.26 7.34 -14.08
CA PHE A 31 -7.21 8.21 -13.59
C PHE A 31 -6.29 8.61 -14.75
N SER A 32 -6.49 9.83 -15.26
CA SER A 32 -5.59 10.44 -16.25
C SER A 32 -4.21 10.78 -15.69
N ASN A 33 -4.06 10.73 -14.36
CA ASN A 33 -2.84 11.08 -13.65
C ASN A 33 -2.57 10.07 -12.53
N LEU A 34 -1.31 9.64 -12.42
CA LEU A 34 -0.83 8.64 -11.44
C LEU A 34 -0.65 9.22 -10.03
N ILE A 35 -0.48 10.54 -9.91
CA ILE A 35 -0.20 11.22 -8.64
C ILE A 35 -1.21 10.89 -7.53
N PRO A 36 -2.54 10.95 -7.74
CA PRO A 36 -3.52 10.65 -6.69
C PRO A 36 -3.42 9.21 -6.18
N ILE A 37 -3.14 8.26 -7.07
CA ILE A 37 -3.01 6.84 -6.74
C ILE A 37 -1.77 6.60 -5.88
N LEU A 38 -0.66 7.27 -6.20
CA LEU A 38 0.56 7.23 -5.40
C LEU A 38 0.35 7.84 -4.00
N ILE A 39 -0.37 8.96 -3.89
CA ILE A 39 -0.72 9.56 -2.60
C ILE A 39 -1.50 8.56 -1.74
N ILE A 40 -2.46 7.85 -2.33
CA ILE A 40 -3.23 6.81 -1.63
C ILE A 40 -2.31 5.68 -1.15
N GLY A 41 -1.35 5.24 -1.96
CA GLY A 41 -0.32 4.26 -1.55
C GLY A 41 0.53 4.75 -0.38
N ILE A 42 0.95 6.02 -0.38
CA ILE A 42 1.69 6.64 0.75
C ILE A 42 0.86 6.62 2.02
N CYS A 43 -0.44 6.94 1.95
CA CYS A 43 -1.33 6.84 3.09
C CYS A 43 -1.38 5.42 3.67
N GLY A 44 -1.43 4.39 2.81
CA GLY A 44 -1.35 2.99 3.22
C GLY A 44 -0.04 2.64 3.94
N ILE A 45 1.09 3.17 3.47
CA ILE A 45 2.38 3.02 4.14
C ILE A 45 2.35 3.68 5.52
N ILE A 46 1.89 4.93 5.64
CA ILE A 46 1.83 5.64 6.92
C ILE A 46 0.98 4.86 7.93
N LEU A 47 -0.20 4.38 7.53
CA LEU A 47 -1.07 3.56 8.38
C LEU A 47 -0.37 2.28 8.86
N SER A 48 0.35 1.60 7.97
CA SER A 48 1.09 0.38 8.34
C SER A 48 2.23 0.65 9.33
N ILE A 49 2.92 1.79 9.19
CA ILE A 49 3.98 2.19 10.11
C ILE A 49 3.40 2.52 11.49
N LEU A 50 2.30 3.27 11.55
CA LEU A 50 1.62 3.59 12.80
C LEU A 50 1.23 2.32 13.56
N GLU A 51 0.61 1.36 12.87
CA GLU A 51 0.21 0.08 13.47
C GLU A 51 1.43 -0.73 13.97
N LEU A 52 2.57 -0.70 13.27
CA LEU A 52 3.79 -1.38 13.72
C LEU A 52 4.34 -0.85 15.04
N PHE A 53 4.16 0.44 15.31
CA PHE A 53 4.60 1.10 16.54
C PHE A 53 3.57 0.99 17.68
N GLU A 54 2.28 1.06 17.37
CA GLU A 54 1.22 1.13 18.38
C GLU A 54 0.73 -0.26 18.83
N SER A 55 0.80 -1.27 17.94
CA SER A 55 0.23 -2.58 18.20
C SER A 55 1.10 -3.45 19.10
N ARG A 56 0.56 -3.86 20.26
CA ARG A 56 1.21 -4.84 21.16
C ARG A 56 1.01 -6.29 20.71
N ASN A 57 0.11 -6.53 19.74
CA ASN A 57 -0.23 -7.87 19.28
C ASN A 57 0.68 -8.28 18.12
N THR A 58 1.46 -9.34 18.32
CA THR A 58 2.39 -9.88 17.31
C THR A 58 1.72 -10.16 15.97
N MET A 59 0.47 -10.66 15.97
CA MET A 59 -0.26 -10.92 14.73
C MET A 59 -0.55 -9.64 13.94
N ASN A 60 -1.00 -8.58 14.61
CA ASN A 60 -1.30 -7.31 13.95
C ASN A 60 -0.03 -6.65 13.43
N ARG A 61 1.11 -6.80 14.13
CA ARG A 61 2.43 -6.37 13.61
C ARG A 61 2.84 -7.14 12.35
N ILE A 62 2.63 -8.46 12.30
CA ILE A 62 2.91 -9.25 11.09
C ILE A 62 2.03 -8.76 9.92
N PHE A 63 0.74 -8.55 10.16
CA PHE A 63 -0.15 -8.00 9.14
C PHE A 63 0.26 -6.60 8.69
N ALA A 64 0.65 -5.73 9.62
CA ALA A 64 1.14 -4.40 9.31
C ALA A 64 2.41 -4.44 8.44
N CYS A 65 3.34 -5.38 8.69
CA CYS A 65 4.49 -5.61 7.81
C CYS A 65 4.07 -6.02 6.39
N ILE A 66 3.11 -6.94 6.26
CA ILE A 66 2.60 -7.37 4.95
C ILE A 66 1.97 -6.18 4.22
N ILE A 67 1.14 -5.40 4.90
CA ILE A 67 0.48 -4.22 4.34
C ILE A 67 1.52 -3.20 3.89
N LEU A 68 2.57 -2.99 4.69
CA LEU A 68 3.67 -2.09 4.34
C LEU A 68 4.32 -2.52 3.03
N ILE A 69 4.67 -3.80 2.89
CA ILE A 69 5.27 -4.35 1.65
C ILE A 69 4.33 -4.16 0.45
N VAL A 70 3.05 -4.50 0.61
CA VAL A 70 2.06 -4.38 -0.47
C VAL A 70 1.94 -2.92 -0.94
N ASN A 71 1.89 -1.96 -0.01
CA ASN A 71 1.80 -0.54 -0.37
C ASN A 71 3.13 0.05 -0.88
N LEU A 72 4.28 -0.55 -0.53
CA LEU A 72 5.59 -0.11 -1.01
C LEU A 72 5.89 -0.56 -2.45
N LEU A 73 5.37 -1.72 -2.85
CA LEU A 73 5.57 -2.36 -4.14
C LEU A 73 5.42 -1.40 -5.35
N PRO A 74 4.33 -0.61 -5.48
CA PRO A 74 4.20 0.36 -6.57
C PRO A 74 5.26 1.47 -6.54
N MET A 75 5.68 1.93 -5.35
CA MET A 75 6.70 2.97 -5.22
C MET A 75 8.06 2.48 -5.68
N VAL A 76 8.41 1.26 -5.29
CA VAL A 76 9.66 0.61 -5.70
C VAL A 76 9.66 0.41 -7.22
N TYR A 77 8.55 -0.04 -7.79
CA TYR A 77 8.40 -0.18 -9.24
C TYR A 77 8.66 1.14 -9.98
N PHE A 78 8.00 2.23 -9.58
CA PHE A 78 8.20 3.53 -10.23
C PHE A 78 9.62 4.08 -10.05
N THR A 79 10.24 3.82 -8.89
CA THR A 79 11.64 4.20 -8.64
C THR A 79 12.57 3.49 -9.62
N PHE A 80 12.41 2.18 -9.80
CA PHE A 80 13.19 1.43 -10.80
C PHE A 80 12.88 1.85 -12.23
N LEU A 81 11.62 2.12 -12.54
CA LEU A 81 11.21 2.61 -13.86
C LEU A 81 11.89 3.94 -14.19
N TYR A 82 11.92 4.88 -13.23
CA TYR A 82 12.61 6.15 -13.38
C TYR A 82 14.10 5.95 -13.69
N PHE A 83 14.80 5.13 -12.91
CA PHE A 83 16.21 4.81 -13.18
C PHE A 83 16.45 4.11 -14.52
N ALA A 84 15.50 3.28 -14.98
CA ALA A 84 15.60 2.57 -16.24
C ALA A 84 15.36 3.48 -17.46
N LEU A 85 14.55 4.53 -17.31
CA LEU A 85 14.20 5.47 -18.38
C LEU A 85 15.19 6.63 -18.53
N GLY A 86 16.02 6.90 -17.52
CA GLY A 86 17.07 7.93 -17.53
C GLY A 86 16.64 9.21 -16.82
#